data_AF-A0A2G9V172-F1
#
_entry.id   AF-A0A2G9V172-F1
#
_cell.length_a   1.000
_cell.length_b   1.000
_cell.length_c   1.000
_cell.angle_alpha   90.00
_cell.angle_beta   90.00
_cell.angle_gamma   90.00
#
_symmetry.space_group_name_H-M   'P 1'
#
loop_
_entity.id
_entity.type
_entity.pdbx_description
1 polymer ?
#
loop_
_entity_poly.entity_id
_entity_poly.type
_entity_poly.pdbx_seq_one_letter_code
_entity_poly.pdbx_strand_id
1 'polypeptide(L)'
;MHYGNLSMGKEPVGWFQGAGNSKRTMRKTPSESQEERVSWPSRDVELMHLQMKKLLSPQSAAVDTEISRIQKYRHNIEAVFTSLINHLVRDGSERRRLFEKRSDVENLDCHDDVVRIFDMICIDFNKYDYALKYVYVLNNLCTKFNDSAKIIEAMWTTCSKTRSKFF
;
A
#
# COMPACT_ATOMS: atom_id res chain seq x y z
N MET A 1 6.13 -10.34 -13.24
CA MET A 1 7.34 -10.92 -12.62
C MET A 1 7.15 -12.43 -12.56
N HIS A 2 8.19 -13.22 -12.85
CA HIS A 2 8.18 -14.67 -12.69
C HIS A 2 9.30 -15.06 -11.71
N TYR A 3 9.02 -16.03 -10.85
CA TYR A 3 9.95 -16.46 -9.79
C TYR A 3 10.01 -17.99 -9.75
N GLY A 4 11.08 -18.53 -9.17
CA GLY A 4 11.27 -19.98 -9.05
C GLY A 4 11.61 -20.67 -10.37
N ASN A 5 11.18 -21.93 -10.52
CA ASN A 5 11.50 -22.72 -11.70
C ASN A 5 10.60 -22.35 -12.90
N LEU A 6 11.16 -21.61 -13.86
CA LEU A 6 10.44 -21.16 -15.05
C LEU A 6 10.00 -22.29 -15.99
N SER A 7 10.56 -23.50 -15.85
CA SER A 7 10.09 -24.65 -16.63
C SER A 7 8.64 -25.01 -16.29
N MET A 8 8.21 -24.75 -15.05
CA MET A 8 6.82 -24.97 -14.62
C MET A 8 5.82 -24.08 -15.37
N GLY A 9 6.25 -22.91 -15.87
CA GLY A 9 5.40 -22.04 -16.67
C GLY A 9 5.01 -22.61 -18.04
N LYS A 10 5.65 -23.71 -18.46
CA LYS A 10 5.34 -24.43 -19.71
C LYS A 10 4.34 -25.57 -19.52
N GLU A 11 4.10 -25.97 -18.27
CA GLU A 11 3.16 -27.04 -17.93
C GLU A 11 1.72 -26.63 -18.27
N PRO A 12 0.83 -27.56 -18.65
CA PRO A 12 -0.55 -27.24 -18.98
C PRO A 12 -1.29 -26.59 -17.79
N VAL A 13 -1.96 -25.45 -18.01
CA VAL A 13 -2.74 -24.75 -16.97
C VAL A 13 -3.78 -25.66 -16.30
N GLY A 14 -4.34 -26.63 -17.03
CA GLY A 14 -5.29 -27.61 -16.51
C GLY A 14 -4.73 -28.52 -15.40
N TRP A 15 -3.42 -28.65 -15.27
CA TRP A 15 -2.80 -29.36 -14.15
C TRP A 15 -2.89 -28.57 -12.83
N PHE A 16 -3.02 -27.25 -12.90
CA PHE A 16 -3.11 -26.37 -11.73
C PHE A 16 -4.53 -25.88 -11.45
N GLN A 17 -5.34 -25.67 -12.49
CA GLN A 17 -6.72 -25.18 -12.38
C GLN A 17 -7.78 -26.29 -12.51
N GLY A 18 -7.34 -27.54 -12.68
CA GLY A 18 -8.19 -28.69 -12.97
C GLY A 18 -8.50 -28.83 -14.47
N ALA A 19 -8.52 -30.07 -14.95
CA ALA A 19 -9.02 -30.39 -16.28
C ALA A 19 -10.55 -30.43 -16.21
N GLY A 20 -11.21 -29.27 -16.31
CA GLY A 20 -12.68 -29.24 -16.39
C GLY A 20 -13.17 -30.22 -17.47
N ASN A 21 -14.16 -31.04 -17.15
CA ASN A 21 -14.72 -32.09 -18.03
C ASN A 21 -15.39 -31.57 -19.32
N SER A 22 -15.27 -30.28 -19.63
CA SER A 22 -15.88 -29.68 -20.80
C SER A 22 -14.90 -29.76 -21.97
N LYS A 23 -15.30 -30.48 -23.02
CA LYS A 23 -14.65 -30.43 -24.34
C LYS A 23 -14.41 -28.95 -24.65
N ARG A 24 -13.14 -28.54 -24.75
CA ARG A 24 -12.76 -27.17 -25.10
C ARG A 24 -13.33 -26.84 -26.49
N THR A 25 -14.56 -26.36 -26.55
CA THR A 25 -14.92 -25.43 -27.61
C THR A 25 -14.03 -24.23 -27.33
N MET A 26 -12.99 -24.03 -28.15
CA MET A 26 -12.36 -22.72 -28.23
C MET A 26 -13.49 -21.76 -28.62
N ARG A 27 -14.16 -21.16 -27.63
CA ARG A 27 -14.83 -19.88 -27.86
C ARG A 27 -13.67 -19.03 -28.34
N LYS A 28 -13.60 -18.80 -29.65
CA LYS A 28 -12.94 -17.60 -30.17
C LYS A 28 -13.48 -16.52 -29.27
N THR A 29 -12.64 -16.00 -28.38
CA THR A 29 -12.96 -14.77 -27.69
C THR A 29 -13.46 -13.87 -28.80
N PRO A 30 -14.71 -13.37 -28.75
CA PRO A 30 -15.06 -12.27 -29.61
C PRO A 30 -13.89 -11.31 -29.48
N SER A 31 -13.37 -10.75 -30.57
CA SER A 31 -12.52 -9.59 -30.43
C SER A 31 -13.39 -8.61 -29.66
N GLU A 32 -13.22 -8.56 -28.33
CA GLU A 32 -13.87 -7.59 -27.50
C GLU A 32 -13.39 -6.31 -28.14
N SER A 33 -14.29 -5.64 -28.86
CA SER A 33 -14.21 -4.20 -29.02
C SER A 33 -13.77 -3.74 -27.64
N GLN A 34 -12.56 -3.20 -27.55
CA GLN A 34 -11.95 -2.80 -26.30
C GLN A 34 -12.90 -1.75 -25.71
N GLU A 35 -13.93 -2.18 -24.98
CA GLU A 35 -14.58 -1.35 -24.00
C GLU A 35 -13.43 -0.79 -23.19
N GLU A 36 -13.32 0.53 -23.13
CA GLU A 36 -12.18 1.20 -22.51
C GLU A 36 -12.01 0.67 -21.09
N ARG A 37 -11.11 -0.30 -20.92
CA ARG A 37 -10.86 -0.92 -19.63
C ARG A 37 -10.11 0.11 -18.80
N VAL A 38 -10.86 0.80 -17.95
CA VAL A 38 -10.28 1.72 -16.98
C VAL A 38 -9.48 0.89 -15.97
N SER A 39 -8.20 1.18 -15.84
CA SER A 39 -7.30 0.54 -14.90
C SER A 39 -6.94 1.50 -13.77
N TRP A 40 -7.22 1.10 -12.53
CA TRP A 40 -6.89 1.87 -11.33
C TRP A 40 -6.01 1.04 -10.40
N PRO A 41 -5.04 1.67 -9.71
CA PRO A 41 -4.36 1.04 -8.59
C PRO A 41 -5.39 0.56 -7.56
N SER A 42 -5.25 -0.67 -7.04
CA SER A 42 -6.19 -1.24 -6.06
C SER A 42 -6.47 -0.30 -4.87
N ARG A 43 -5.43 0.38 -4.37
CA ARG A 43 -5.50 1.36 -3.28
C ARG A 43 -6.36 2.61 -3.59
N ASP A 44 -6.61 2.90 -4.86
CA ASP A 44 -7.31 4.09 -5.32
C ASP A 44 -8.73 3.78 -5.80
N VAL A 45 -9.11 2.50 -5.88
CA VAL A 45 -10.40 2.05 -6.42
C VAL A 45 -11.58 2.73 -5.72
N GLU A 46 -11.58 2.80 -4.39
CA GLU A 46 -12.65 3.46 -3.63
C GLU A 46 -12.79 4.95 -4.00
N LEU A 47 -11.68 5.69 -3.98
CA LEU A 47 -11.66 7.11 -4.29
C LEU A 47 -12.07 7.36 -5.74
N MET A 48 -11.53 6.58 -6.68
CA MET A 48 -11.84 6.71 -8.10
C MET A 48 -13.30 6.35 -8.39
N HIS A 49 -13.85 5.33 -7.72
CA HIS A 49 -15.26 4.98 -7.82
C HIS A 49 -16.15 6.13 -7.35
N LEU A 50 -15.84 6.76 -6.21
CA LEU A 50 -16.59 7.91 -5.70
C LEU A 50 -16.48 9.13 -6.62
N GLN A 51 -15.30 9.38 -7.19
CA GLN A 51 -15.10 10.45 -8.17
C GLN A 51 -15.92 10.21 -9.44
N MET A 52 -15.95 8.98 -9.96
CA MET A 52 -16.81 8.62 -11.08
C MET A 52 -18.29 8.79 -10.74
N LYS A 53 -18.71 8.36 -9.55
CA LYS A 53 -20.08 8.56 -9.06
C LYS A 53 -20.45 10.05 -8.98
N LYS A 54 -19.52 10.91 -8.56
CA LYS A 54 -19.70 12.37 -8.54
C LYS A 54 -19.87 12.95 -9.94
N LEU A 55 -19.08 12.48 -10.92
CA LEU A 55 -19.20 12.94 -12.30
C LEU A 55 -20.56 12.58 -12.91
N LEU A 56 -21.07 11.38 -12.61
CA LEU A 56 -22.37 10.90 -13.09
C LEU A 56 -23.55 11.48 -12.32
N SER A 57 -23.36 11.84 -11.04
CA SER A 57 -24.39 12.42 -10.17
C SER A 57 -23.81 13.54 -9.29
N PRO A 58 -23.74 14.78 -9.81
CA PRO A 58 -23.01 15.88 -9.17
C PRO A 58 -23.57 16.40 -7.85
N GLN A 59 -24.78 15.98 -7.45
CA GLN A 59 -25.54 16.60 -6.35
C GLN A 59 -25.44 15.84 -5.01
N SER A 60 -24.47 14.93 -4.85
CA SER A 60 -24.36 14.12 -3.64
C SER A 60 -23.37 14.70 -2.63
N ALA A 61 -23.88 15.53 -1.71
CA ALA A 61 -23.10 16.04 -0.57
C ALA A 61 -22.47 14.92 0.28
N ALA A 62 -23.10 13.74 0.33
CA ALA A 62 -22.56 12.56 0.99
C ALA A 62 -21.30 12.03 0.27
N VAL A 63 -21.28 11.99 -1.07
CA VAL A 63 -20.11 11.58 -1.85
C VAL A 63 -18.96 12.57 -1.65
N ASP A 64 -19.24 13.87 -1.62
CA ASP A 64 -18.23 14.90 -1.37
C ASP A 64 -17.63 14.81 0.03
N THR A 65 -18.47 14.55 1.03
CA THR A 65 -18.04 14.32 2.41
C THR A 65 -17.11 13.11 2.48
N GLU A 66 -17.47 12.03 1.79
CA GLU A 66 -16.67 10.79 1.79
C GLU A 66 -15.34 10.94 1.05
N ILE A 67 -15.32 11.59 -0.11
CA ILE A 67 -14.08 11.92 -0.82
C ILE A 67 -13.16 12.76 0.07
N SER A 68 -13.71 13.78 0.74
CA SER A 68 -12.96 14.66 1.63
C SER A 68 -12.42 13.89 2.84
N ARG A 69 -13.22 12.98 3.40
CA ARG A 69 -12.79 12.07 4.47
C ARG A 69 -11.61 11.22 4.00
N ILE A 70 -11.69 10.66 2.79
CA ILE A 70 -10.65 9.82 2.22
C ILE A 70 -9.33 10.59 2.07
N GLN A 71 -9.39 11.75 1.42
CA GLN A 71 -8.23 12.60 1.20
C GLN A 71 -7.61 13.06 2.52
N LYS A 72 -8.44 13.42 3.50
CA LYS A 72 -7.98 13.86 4.83
C LYS A 72 -7.23 12.75 5.56
N TYR A 73 -7.74 11.51 5.59
CA TYR A 73 -7.02 10.44 6.28
C TYR A 73 -5.71 10.11 5.55
N ARG A 74 -5.69 10.10 4.20
CA ARG A 74 -4.47 9.84 3.43
C ARG A 74 -3.38 10.88 3.72
N HIS A 75 -3.77 12.16 3.78
CA HIS A 75 -2.86 13.24 4.16
C HIS A 75 -2.34 13.06 5.59
N ASN A 76 -3.21 12.69 6.53
CA ASN A 76 -2.78 12.44 7.91
C ASN A 76 -1.81 11.25 8.01
N ILE A 77 -2.02 10.16 7.25
CA ILE A 77 -1.11 9.01 7.19
C ILE A 77 0.26 9.47 6.70
N GLU A 78 0.32 10.18 5.57
CA GLU A 78 1.56 10.70 5.02
C GLU A 78 2.31 11.62 6.00
N ALA A 79 1.57 12.44 6.74
CA ALA A 79 2.13 13.31 7.77
C ALA A 79 2.79 12.52 8.92
N VAL A 80 2.27 11.35 9.31
CA VAL A 80 2.89 10.48 10.33
C VAL A 80 4.25 9.98 9.84
N PHE A 81 4.32 9.42 8.63
CA PHE A 81 5.60 8.94 8.05
C PHE A 81 6.60 10.09 7.89
N THR A 82 6.14 11.24 7.42
CA THR A 82 6.98 12.44 7.27
C THR A 82 7.53 12.92 8.60
N SER A 83 6.69 12.92 9.64
CA SER A 83 7.10 13.33 11.00
C SER A 83 8.12 12.36 11.59
N LEU A 84 7.91 11.06 11.41
CA LEU A 84 8.84 10.02 11.86
C LEU A 84 10.21 10.18 11.20
N ILE A 85 10.24 10.36 9.88
CA ILE A 85 11.49 10.58 9.14
C ILE A 85 12.17 11.88 9.56
N ASN A 86 11.43 12.97 9.72
CA ASN A 86 11.98 14.25 10.17
C ASN A 86 12.61 14.18 11.57
N HIS A 87 12.06 13.33 12.44
CA HIS A 87 12.62 13.08 13.76
C HIS A 87 13.95 12.30 13.66
N LEU A 88 14.01 11.25 12.85
CA LEU A 88 15.18 10.37 12.76
C LEU A 88 16.32 10.92 11.89
N VAL A 89 16.00 11.68 10.84
CA VAL A 89 16.95 12.09 9.81
C VAL A 89 16.96 13.60 9.70
N ARG A 90 18.14 14.23 9.80
CA ARG A 90 18.29 15.68 9.68
C ARG A 90 18.45 16.16 8.23
N ASP A 91 19.17 15.39 7.42
CA ASP A 91 19.48 15.77 6.05
C ASP A 91 18.26 15.65 5.11
N GLY A 92 17.94 16.73 4.40
CA GLY A 92 16.77 16.77 3.52
C GLY A 92 16.86 15.82 2.31
N SER A 93 18.07 15.60 1.78
CA SER A 93 18.27 14.70 0.65
C SER A 93 18.10 13.23 1.05
N GLU A 94 18.56 12.86 2.24
CA GLU A 94 18.36 11.54 2.82
C GLU A 94 16.89 11.26 3.12
N ARG A 95 16.15 12.24 3.67
CA ARG A 95 14.70 12.11 3.89
C ARG A 95 13.97 11.80 2.60
N ARG A 96 14.31 12.52 1.51
CA ARG A 96 13.73 12.28 0.19
C ARG A 96 14.04 10.88 -0.31
N ARG A 97 15.29 10.43 -0.19
CA ARG A 97 15.70 9.07 -0.59
C ARG A 97 14.91 7.98 0.14
N LEU A 98 14.58 8.17 1.42
CA LEU A 98 13.77 7.22 2.18
C LEU A 98 12.33 7.07 1.64
N PHE A 99 11.79 8.10 1.00
CA PHE A 99 10.47 8.03 0.34
C PHE A 99 10.55 7.56 -1.11
N GLU A 100 11.65 7.78 -1.81
CA GLU A 100 11.78 7.41 -3.23
C GLU A 100 12.22 5.96 -3.44
N LYS A 101 13.18 5.49 -2.63
CA LYS A 101 13.79 4.17 -2.82
C LYS A 101 12.84 3.06 -2.40
N ARG A 102 12.81 1.97 -3.16
CA ARG A 102 12.20 0.69 -2.77
C ARG A 102 13.34 -0.32 -2.64
N SER A 103 13.81 -0.51 -1.41
CA SER A 103 14.90 -1.45 -1.12
C SER A 103 14.33 -2.83 -0.81
N ASP A 104 15.11 -3.88 -1.08
CA ASP A 104 14.80 -5.23 -0.60
C ASP A 104 14.84 -5.27 0.93
N VAL A 105 14.11 -6.22 1.52
CA VAL A 105 14.12 -6.43 2.97
C VAL A 105 15.32 -7.31 3.32
N GLU A 106 16.42 -6.69 3.71
CA GLU A 106 17.67 -7.39 4.07
C GLU A 106 17.67 -7.85 5.53
N ASN A 107 17.10 -7.06 6.44
CA ASN A 107 16.99 -7.38 7.86
C ASN A 107 15.52 -7.63 8.22
N LEU A 108 15.15 -8.91 8.25
CA LEU A 108 13.79 -9.37 8.54
C LEU A 108 13.35 -9.04 9.97
N ASP A 109 14.27 -9.14 10.95
CA ASP A 109 13.96 -8.89 12.36
C ASP A 109 13.64 -7.41 12.59
N CYS A 110 14.49 -6.51 12.05
CA CYS A 110 14.21 -5.07 12.13
C CYS A 110 12.89 -4.73 11.44
N HIS A 111 12.66 -5.30 10.25
CA HIS A 111 11.44 -5.04 9.50
C HIS A 111 10.19 -5.49 10.27
N ASP A 112 10.17 -6.72 10.78
CA ASP A 112 9.05 -7.25 11.56
C ASP A 112 8.77 -6.39 12.79
N ASP A 113 9.81 -6.09 13.59
CA ASP A 113 9.68 -5.28 14.80
C ASP A 113 9.11 -3.89 14.51
N VAL A 114 9.70 -3.19 13.53
CA VAL A 114 9.32 -1.83 13.19
C VAL A 114 7.91 -1.77 12.61
N VAL A 115 7.53 -2.72 11.74
CA VAL A 115 6.20 -2.77 11.12
C VAL A 115 5.14 -3.11 12.15
N ARG A 116 5.37 -4.13 13.00
CA ARG A 116 4.43 -4.55 14.04
C ARG A 116 4.21 -3.45 15.08
N ILE A 117 5.27 -2.80 15.54
CA ILE A 117 5.13 -1.71 16.50
C ILE A 117 4.40 -0.52 15.86
N PHE A 118 4.71 -0.17 14.61
CA PHE A 118 4.01 0.91 13.92
C PHE A 118 2.50 0.64 13.79
N ASP A 119 2.11 -0.58 13.41
CA ASP A 119 0.71 -1.00 13.35
C ASP A 119 0.00 -0.83 14.71
N MET A 120 0.69 -1.18 15.79
CA MET A 120 0.13 -1.15 17.14
C MET A 120 0.02 0.26 17.75
N ILE A 121 0.95 1.17 17.45
CA ILE A 121 1.06 2.46 18.18
C ILE A 121 0.86 3.70 17.31
N CYS A 122 0.99 3.57 15.99
CA CYS A 122 0.89 4.69 15.05
C CYS A 122 -0.41 4.63 14.25
N ILE A 123 -0.61 3.57 13.45
CA ILE A 123 -1.74 3.45 12.53
C ILE A 123 -2.15 1.99 12.40
N ASP A 124 -3.37 1.64 12.80
CA ASP A 124 -3.95 0.31 12.58
C ASP A 124 -4.13 0.06 11.07
N PHE A 125 -3.33 -0.85 10.51
CA PHE A 125 -3.35 -1.20 9.09
C PHE A 125 -4.63 -1.92 8.68
N ASN A 126 -5.33 -2.57 9.61
CA ASN A 126 -6.61 -3.23 9.30
C ASN A 126 -7.72 -2.20 9.07
N LYS A 127 -7.63 -1.05 9.75
CA LYS A 127 -8.58 0.07 9.62
C LYS A 127 -8.17 1.07 8.53
N TYR A 128 -6.87 1.22 8.30
CA TYR A 128 -6.29 2.20 7.36
C TYR A 128 -5.30 1.56 6.39
N ASP A 129 -5.82 0.71 5.50
CA ASP A 129 -5.06 -0.05 4.51
C ASP A 129 -4.12 0.80 3.62
N TYR A 130 -4.47 2.07 3.37
CA TYR A 130 -3.64 3.00 2.61
C TYR A 130 -2.24 3.17 3.22
N ALA A 131 -2.09 2.99 4.54
CA ALA A 131 -0.80 3.06 5.21
C ALA A 131 0.17 1.97 4.74
N LEU A 132 -0.33 0.81 4.27
CA LEU A 132 0.48 -0.26 3.68
C LEU A 132 1.31 0.22 2.48
N LYS A 133 0.86 1.30 1.80
CA LYS A 133 1.65 1.99 0.76
C LYS A 133 3.07 2.34 1.22
N TYR A 134 3.21 2.70 2.50
CA TYR A 134 4.40 3.29 3.10
C TYR A 134 5.22 2.29 3.92
N VAL A 135 4.86 1.01 3.99
CA VAL A 135 5.64 0.00 4.75
C VAL A 135 7.10 -0.10 4.26
N TYR A 136 7.34 0.10 2.97
CA TYR A 136 8.71 0.19 2.42
C TYR A 136 9.55 1.31 3.04
N VAL A 137 8.93 2.38 3.53
CA VAL A 137 9.64 3.48 4.20
C VAL A 137 10.21 2.97 5.53
N LEU A 138 9.45 2.13 6.24
CA LEU A 138 9.92 1.46 7.45
C LEU A 138 11.09 0.52 7.13
N ASN A 139 11.00 -0.23 6.02
CA ASN A 139 12.13 -1.02 5.52
C ASN A 139 13.37 -0.15 5.26
N ASN A 140 13.21 0.98 4.58
CA ASN A 140 14.33 1.87 4.29
C ASN A 140 14.97 2.46 5.56
N LEU A 141 14.19 2.68 6.63
CA LEU A 141 14.73 3.05 7.93
C LEU A 141 15.56 1.92 8.53
N CYS A 142 15.10 0.67 8.42
CA CYS A 142 15.89 -0.50 8.80
C CYS A 142 17.20 -0.61 8.03
N THR A 143 17.18 -0.44 6.70
CA THR A 143 18.41 -0.41 5.89
C THR A 143 19.35 0.72 6.30
N LYS A 144 18.83 1.88 6.72
CA LYS A 144 19.64 3.04 7.09
C LYS A 144 20.27 2.91 8.47
N PHE A 145 19.50 2.49 9.47
CA PHE A 145 19.93 2.52 10.87
C PHE A 145 20.40 1.16 11.38
N ASN A 146 19.88 0.07 10.81
CA ASN A 146 20.08 -1.30 11.28
C ASN A 146 19.86 -1.45 12.81
N ASP A 147 18.93 -0.67 13.34
CA ASP A 147 18.63 -0.55 14.78
C ASP A 147 17.12 -0.31 14.94
N SER A 148 16.38 -1.38 15.22
CA SER A 148 14.93 -1.33 15.40
C SER A 148 14.54 -0.54 16.65
N ALA A 149 15.31 -0.64 17.74
CA ALA A 149 15.04 0.04 19.00
C ALA A 149 15.04 1.56 18.83
N LYS A 150 16.04 2.10 18.12
CA LYS A 150 16.11 3.53 17.80
C LYS A 150 14.91 4.01 16.98
N ILE A 151 14.48 3.22 16.00
CA ILE A 151 13.32 3.56 15.16
C ILE A 151 12.04 3.55 16.00
N ILE A 152 11.86 2.52 16.83
CA ILE A 152 10.72 2.35 17.73
C ILE A 152 10.63 3.49 18.76
N GLU A 153 11.75 3.91 19.35
CA GLU A 153 11.78 5.05 20.27
C GLU A 153 11.27 6.35 19.59
N ALA A 154 11.70 6.58 18.35
CA ALA A 154 11.21 7.71 17.56
C ALA A 154 9.71 7.58 17.22
N MET A 155 9.20 6.36 17.01
CA MET A 155 7.77 6.11 16.82
C MET A 155 6.95 6.47 18.07
N TRP A 156 7.38 6.06 19.27
CA TRP A 156 6.69 6.42 20.51
C TRP A 156 6.52 7.93 20.66
N THR A 157 7.57 8.69 20.37
CA THR A 157 7.54 10.15 20.42
C THR A 157 6.64 10.74 19.33
N THR A 158 6.75 10.24 18.10
CA THR A 158 6.02 10.78 16.93
C THR A 158 4.52 10.48 17.04
N CYS A 159 4.17 9.26 17.41
CA CYS A 159 2.82 8.73 17.33
C CYS A 159 1.98 9.02 18.58
N SER A 160 2.60 9.32 19.74
CA SER A 160 1.90 9.77 20.94
C SER A 160 0.93 10.94 20.68
N LYS A 161 1.29 11.85 19.75
CA LYS A 161 0.49 13.03 19.38
C LYS A 161 -0.63 12.73 18.38
N THR A 162 -0.51 11.63 17.64
CA THR A 162 -1.42 11.29 16.53
C THR A 162 -2.29 10.06 16.77
N ARG A 163 -2.01 9.30 17.83
CA ARG A 163 -2.68 8.03 18.15
C ARG A 163 -4.21 8.13 18.16
N SER A 164 -4.76 9.20 18.75
CA SER A 164 -6.23 9.40 18.81
C SER A 164 -6.92 9.55 17.46
N LYS A 165 -6.16 9.75 16.37
CA LYS A 165 -6.71 9.88 15.01
C LYS A 165 -6.80 8.54 14.27
N PHE A 166 -6.10 7.51 14.76
CA PHE A 166 -5.89 6.25 14.04
C PHE A 166 -6.27 5.00 14.84
N PHE A 167 -6.80 5.17 16.04
CA PHE A 167 -7.40 4.12 16.88
C PHE A 167 -8.76 4.63 17.33
#